data_AF-A0AB35F5Y3-F1
#
_entry.id   AF-A0AB35F5Y3-F1
#
_cell.length_a   1.000
_cell.length_b   1.000
_cell.length_c   1.000
_cell.angle_alpha   90.00
_cell.angle_beta   90.00
_cell.angle_gamma   90.00
#
_symmetry.space_group_name_H-M   'P 1'
#
loop_
_entity.id
_entity.type
_entity.pdbx_description
1 polymer ?
#
loop_
_entity_poly.entity_id
_entity_poly.type
_entity_poly.pdbx_seq_one_letter_code
_entity_poly.pdbx_strand_id
1 'polypeptide(L)'
;MVYENELWHSFLLRSQIMYNLSNCRNIISKHGALRYDAFPRFELIDMYKLHSLQDIYDILATRNGYILTSNIVSLSSGVYGYFNAVEDACRKNFHITNSYPLVNISNIRYCHKCIVEDIHSKGIGYLRHRWLFESKCAVHSTSLYEVFFDNYLNAVKGLSDLIISGINPHGYCSLVVDVSNPFKNPVYILPCARNKILKWISDNKNMLIYFLFDLFKCKSHSSLSKVIEVKIMHDRYISAVFKMLSEVNFCNFNSFISDIFEDVSYASIGLDDYSVNVHFLRLRAADCKFCQLNGKYFCSLYNVKLR
;
A
#
# COMPACT_ATOMS: atom_id res chain seq x y z
N MET A 1 -21.28 11.69 11.64
CA MET A 1 -20.15 11.29 12.53
C MET A 1 -18.94 10.89 11.69
N VAL A 2 -17.74 11.36 12.05
CA VAL A 2 -16.44 10.99 11.46
C VAL A 2 -15.81 9.93 12.34
N TYR A 3 -15.28 8.85 11.76
CA TYR A 3 -14.64 7.80 12.54
C TYR A 3 -13.13 7.96 12.62
N GLU A 4 -12.55 7.39 13.69
CA GLU A 4 -11.11 7.44 13.94
C GLU A 4 -10.32 6.82 12.77
N ASN A 5 -9.33 7.57 12.28
CA ASN A 5 -8.50 7.22 11.12
C ASN A 5 -9.31 6.94 9.83
N GLU A 6 -10.54 7.41 9.69
CA GLU A 6 -11.35 7.19 8.49
C GLU A 6 -10.70 7.82 7.25
N LEU A 7 -10.60 7.04 6.17
CA LEU A 7 -10.10 7.51 4.88
C LEU A 7 -11.14 8.44 4.23
N TRP A 8 -10.72 9.56 3.63
CA TRP A 8 -11.62 10.50 2.95
C TRP A 8 -12.56 9.83 1.94
N HIS A 9 -12.04 8.92 1.10
CA HIS A 9 -12.86 8.14 0.16
C HIS A 9 -13.93 7.31 0.86
N SER A 10 -13.59 6.73 2.02
CA SER A 10 -14.53 5.97 2.83
C SER A 10 -15.62 6.86 3.40
N PHE A 11 -15.25 8.03 3.92
CA PHE A 11 -16.19 8.98 4.48
C PHE A 11 -17.18 9.49 3.42
N LEU A 12 -16.68 9.83 2.22
CA LEU A 12 -17.52 10.20 1.09
C LEU A 12 -18.43 9.05 0.63
N LEU A 13 -17.89 7.84 0.50
CA LEU A 13 -18.63 6.68 -0.02
C LEU A 13 -19.74 6.29 0.95
N ARG A 14 -19.40 6.20 2.24
CA ARG A 14 -20.36 5.91 3.31
C ARG A 14 -21.48 6.94 3.35
N SER A 15 -21.13 8.22 3.25
CA SER A 15 -22.13 9.30 3.21
C SER A 15 -23.06 9.14 2.00
N GLN A 16 -22.52 8.85 0.81
CA GLN A 16 -23.35 8.61 -0.36
C GLN A 16 -24.25 7.38 -0.24
N ILE A 17 -23.75 6.29 0.34
CA ILE A 17 -24.55 5.09 0.62
C ILE A 17 -25.70 5.43 1.57
N MET A 18 -25.42 6.13 2.67
CA MET A 18 -26.44 6.50 3.67
C MET A 18 -27.57 7.36 3.10
N TYR A 19 -27.25 8.21 2.12
CA TYR A 19 -28.22 9.07 1.44
C TYR A 19 -28.72 8.49 0.08
N ASN A 20 -28.49 7.19 -0.18
CA ASN A 20 -28.92 6.50 -1.40
C ASN A 20 -28.46 7.15 -2.72
N LEU A 21 -27.29 7.78 -2.73
CA LEU A 21 -26.68 8.37 -3.93
C LEU A 21 -25.86 7.33 -4.69
N SER A 22 -26.40 6.86 -5.81
CA SER A 22 -25.82 5.78 -6.62
C SER A 22 -24.58 6.17 -7.45
N ASN A 23 -24.40 7.46 -7.74
CA ASN A 23 -23.29 7.94 -8.55
C ASN A 23 -22.06 8.26 -7.69
N CYS A 24 -21.09 7.34 -7.68
CA CYS A 24 -19.82 7.46 -6.97
C CYS A 24 -18.66 7.89 -7.87
N ARG A 25 -18.91 8.54 -9.02
CA ARG A 25 -17.85 8.97 -9.96
C ARG A 25 -16.92 10.04 -9.41
N ASN A 26 -17.34 10.75 -8.38
CA ASN A 26 -16.52 11.68 -7.60
C ASN A 26 -15.54 10.95 -6.67
N ILE A 27 -15.70 9.64 -6.43
CA ILE A 27 -14.85 8.84 -5.53
C ILE A 27 -14.10 7.74 -6.29
N ILE A 28 -14.74 7.11 -7.26
CA ILE A 28 -14.23 5.92 -7.97
C ILE A 28 -14.08 6.23 -9.46
N SER A 29 -12.89 5.92 -9.98
CA SER A 29 -12.55 6.13 -11.39
C SER A 29 -13.24 5.12 -12.31
N LYS A 30 -13.15 5.33 -13.62
CA LYS A 30 -13.66 4.37 -14.62
C LYS A 30 -13.00 2.99 -14.53
N HIS A 31 -11.78 2.93 -14.02
CA HIS A 31 -10.99 1.71 -13.87
C HIS A 31 -11.12 1.08 -12.49
N GLY A 32 -12.11 1.46 -11.68
CA GLY A 32 -12.34 0.85 -10.36
C GLY A 32 -11.36 1.29 -9.26
N ALA A 33 -10.37 2.13 -9.55
CA ALA A 33 -9.47 2.72 -8.56
C ALA A 33 -10.12 3.90 -7.82
N LEU A 34 -9.74 4.11 -6.55
CA LEU A 34 -10.13 5.32 -5.80
C LEU A 34 -9.45 6.55 -6.42
N ARG A 35 -10.25 7.59 -6.66
CA ARG A 35 -9.81 8.82 -7.33
C ARG A 35 -8.85 9.59 -6.45
N TYR A 36 -7.70 9.97 -6.99
CA TYR A 36 -6.82 10.89 -6.28
C TYR A 36 -7.53 12.23 -5.96
N ASP A 37 -8.30 12.71 -6.93
CA ASP A 37 -9.08 13.94 -6.87
C ASP A 37 -10.51 13.70 -6.36
N ALA A 38 -10.68 12.89 -5.32
CA ALA A 38 -12.00 12.63 -4.76
C ALA A 38 -12.59 13.89 -4.12
N PHE A 39 -13.86 14.21 -4.43
CA PHE A 39 -14.51 15.44 -3.97
C PHE A 39 -15.93 15.18 -3.47
N PRO A 40 -16.48 16.04 -2.58
CA PRO A 40 -17.81 15.84 -2.04
C PRO A 40 -18.87 16.13 -3.11
N ARG A 41 -19.95 15.35 -3.09
CA ARG A 41 -21.15 15.63 -3.89
C ARG A 41 -21.81 16.91 -3.41
N PHE A 42 -22.25 17.75 -4.35
CA PHE A 42 -22.95 19.00 -4.06
C PHE A 42 -24.13 18.78 -3.11
N GLU A 43 -24.89 17.69 -3.31
CA GLU A 43 -26.06 17.31 -2.53
C GLU A 43 -25.75 17.01 -1.05
N LEU A 44 -24.48 16.76 -0.71
CA LEU A 44 -24.03 16.40 0.63
C LEU A 44 -23.12 17.46 1.27
N ILE A 45 -22.83 18.58 0.58
CA ILE A 45 -21.90 19.61 1.08
C ILE A 45 -22.32 20.13 2.46
N ASP A 46 -23.59 20.49 2.62
CA ASP A 46 -24.09 21.03 3.88
C ASP A 46 -23.99 20.01 5.02
N MET A 47 -24.18 18.72 4.72
CA MET A 47 -23.99 17.65 5.69
C MET A 47 -22.54 17.60 6.17
N TYR A 48 -21.55 17.72 5.28
CA TYR A 48 -20.14 17.76 5.68
C TYR A 48 -19.81 19.01 6.52
N LYS A 49 -20.46 20.15 6.25
CA LYS A 49 -20.28 21.39 7.01
C LYS A 49 -20.82 21.32 8.45
N LEU A 50 -21.73 20.39 8.76
CA LEU A 50 -22.26 20.18 10.12
C LEU A 50 -21.24 19.56 11.10
N HIS A 51 -20.16 18.99 10.58
CA HIS A 51 -19.11 18.40 11.40
C HIS A 51 -18.18 19.45 12.02
N SER A 52 -17.53 19.07 13.12
CA SER A 52 -16.53 19.94 13.72
C SER A 52 -15.38 20.19 12.75
N LEU A 53 -14.83 21.40 12.80
CA LEU A 53 -13.72 21.80 11.93
C LEU A 53 -12.52 20.87 12.11
N GLN A 54 -12.27 20.41 13.34
CA GLN A 54 -11.18 19.49 13.63
C GLN A 54 -11.39 18.11 13.00
N ASP A 55 -12.60 17.53 13.07
CA ASP A 55 -12.85 16.21 12.48
C ASP A 55 -12.64 16.22 10.95
N ILE A 56 -13.13 17.26 10.29
CA ILE A 56 -12.94 17.40 8.84
C ILE A 56 -11.47 17.69 8.53
N TYR A 57 -10.82 18.55 9.34
CA TYR A 57 -9.39 18.76 9.20
C TYR A 57 -8.63 17.44 9.32
N ASP A 58 -8.90 16.60 10.32
CA ASP A 58 -8.19 15.35 10.52
C ASP A 58 -8.36 14.38 9.34
N ILE A 59 -9.58 14.24 8.80
CA ILE A 59 -9.79 13.41 7.60
C ILE A 59 -9.04 13.98 6.38
N LEU A 60 -9.10 15.30 6.18
CA LEU A 60 -8.48 15.97 5.04
C LEU A 60 -6.97 16.23 5.20
N ALA A 61 -6.43 16.17 6.42
CA ALA A 61 -5.04 16.48 6.77
C ALA A 61 -4.21 15.23 7.05
N THR A 62 -4.83 14.04 7.17
CA THR A 62 -4.09 12.79 7.10
C THR A 62 -3.14 12.86 5.90
N ARG A 63 -1.85 12.51 6.07
CA ARG A 63 -0.76 12.80 5.10
C ARG A 63 -1.01 12.40 3.64
N ASN A 64 -2.07 11.61 3.37
CA ASN A 64 -2.55 11.22 2.04
C ASN A 64 -4.08 11.39 1.81
N GLY A 65 -4.79 12.08 2.71
CA GLY A 65 -6.00 12.85 2.39
C GLY A 65 -5.57 14.03 1.54
N TYR A 66 -5.19 13.77 0.29
CA TYR A 66 -4.42 14.70 -0.54
C TYR A 66 -5.22 15.87 -1.14
N ILE A 67 -6.10 16.47 -0.35
CA ILE A 67 -6.89 17.64 -0.72
C ILE A 67 -6.27 18.92 -0.16
N LEU A 68 -5.59 18.85 0.98
CA LEU A 68 -4.80 19.96 1.49
C LEU A 68 -3.41 19.96 0.86
N THR A 69 -3.34 20.13 -0.46
CA THR A 69 -2.14 20.79 -1.02
C THR A 69 -2.08 22.18 -0.38
N SER A 70 -0.87 22.69 -0.18
CA SER A 70 -0.50 23.87 0.61
C SER A 70 -1.33 25.16 0.39
N ASN A 71 -2.20 25.22 -0.62
CA ASN A 71 -3.00 26.39 -0.96
C ASN A 71 -4.39 26.48 -0.29
N ILE A 72 -4.97 25.37 0.24
CA ILE A 72 -6.24 25.47 1.00
C ILE A 72 -5.99 25.93 2.44
N VAL A 73 -4.84 25.59 3.01
CA VAL A 73 -4.40 26.09 4.33
C VAL A 73 -4.22 27.62 4.31
N SER A 74 -3.98 28.22 3.14
CA SER A 74 -3.91 29.68 2.94
C SER A 74 -5.25 30.36 2.64
N LEU A 75 -6.37 29.63 2.54
CA LEU A 75 -7.68 30.26 2.44
C LEU A 75 -8.09 30.81 3.81
N SER A 76 -8.55 32.05 3.86
CA SER A 76 -9.00 32.73 5.08
C SER A 76 -10.13 32.01 5.84
N SER A 77 -10.78 31.02 5.22
CA SER A 77 -11.86 30.19 5.76
C SER A 77 -11.44 28.75 6.09
N GLY A 78 -10.15 28.41 5.95
CA GLY A 78 -9.61 27.08 6.25
C GLY A 78 -10.30 25.95 5.48
N VAL A 79 -10.60 24.85 6.17
CA VAL A 79 -11.25 23.65 5.60
C VAL A 79 -12.62 23.94 4.98
N TYR A 80 -13.37 24.93 5.50
CA TYR A 80 -14.65 25.32 4.89
C TYR A 80 -14.48 26.01 3.54
N GLY A 81 -13.32 26.64 3.30
CA GLY A 81 -12.96 27.17 1.99
C GLY A 81 -12.93 26.11 0.90
N TYR A 82 -12.55 24.87 1.23
CA TYR A 82 -12.62 23.74 0.31
C TYR A 82 -14.06 23.45 -0.12
N PHE A 83 -14.98 23.31 0.84
CA PHE A 83 -16.38 23.04 0.52
C PHE A 83 -17.04 24.17 -0.25
N ASN A 84 -16.77 25.42 0.12
CA ASN A 84 -17.29 26.59 -0.61
C ASN A 84 -16.77 26.63 -2.05
N ALA A 85 -15.50 26.27 -2.28
CA ALA A 85 -14.93 26.19 -3.63
C ALA A 85 -15.57 25.06 -4.46
N VAL A 86 -15.81 23.90 -3.87
CA VAL A 86 -16.52 22.79 -4.54
C VAL A 86 -17.96 23.19 -4.85
N GLU A 87 -18.64 23.85 -3.92
CA GLU A 87 -20.00 24.35 -4.08
C GLU A 87 -20.12 25.37 -5.23
N ASP A 88 -19.20 26.34 -5.29
CA ASP A 88 -19.13 27.34 -6.36
C ASP A 88 -18.83 26.68 -7.72
N ALA A 89 -17.87 25.75 -7.76
CA ALA A 89 -17.56 24.99 -8.97
C ALA A 89 -18.76 24.18 -9.48
N CYS A 90 -19.48 23.49 -8.59
CA CYS A 90 -20.68 22.74 -8.94
C CYS A 90 -21.79 23.66 -9.47
N ARG A 91 -22.05 24.80 -8.81
CA ARG A 91 -23.07 25.77 -9.26
C ARG A 91 -22.75 26.35 -10.64
N LYS A 92 -21.48 26.52 -10.96
CA LYS A 92 -20.99 27.03 -12.25
C LYS A 92 -20.77 25.94 -13.31
N ASN A 93 -21.12 24.68 -13.01
CA ASN A 93 -20.87 23.51 -13.87
C ASN A 93 -19.39 23.36 -14.28
N PHE A 94 -18.47 23.77 -13.41
CA PHE A 94 -17.05 23.58 -13.66
C PHE A 94 -16.64 22.13 -13.45
N HIS A 95 -15.78 21.65 -14.35
CA HIS A 95 -15.12 20.37 -14.15
C HIS A 95 -14.06 20.49 -13.06
N ILE A 96 -14.32 19.88 -11.91
CA ILE A 96 -13.35 19.78 -10.83
C ILE A 96 -12.29 18.75 -11.25
N THR A 97 -11.11 19.24 -11.57
CA THR A 97 -9.92 18.42 -11.85
C THR A 97 -8.78 18.92 -10.98
N ASN A 98 -7.98 18.00 -10.46
CA ASN A 98 -6.80 18.36 -9.68
C ASN A 98 -5.64 18.65 -10.65
N SER A 99 -4.90 19.74 -10.41
CA SER A 99 -3.88 20.25 -11.34
C SER A 99 -2.60 19.41 -11.34
N TYR A 100 -2.42 18.52 -10.37
CA TYR A 100 -1.28 17.61 -10.30
C TYR A 100 -1.58 16.24 -10.95
N PRO A 101 -0.70 15.74 -11.85
CA PRO A 101 -0.85 14.42 -12.43
C PRO A 101 -0.47 13.35 -11.39
N LEU A 102 -1.44 12.95 -10.58
CA LEU A 102 -1.24 11.94 -9.55
C LEU A 102 -2.11 10.70 -9.80
N VAL A 103 -1.52 9.55 -9.50
CA VAL A 103 -2.06 8.24 -9.86
C VAL A 103 -3.16 7.85 -8.87
N ASN A 104 -4.30 7.39 -9.39
CA ASN A 104 -5.39 6.85 -8.58
C ASN A 104 -4.93 5.68 -7.69
N ILE A 105 -5.59 5.48 -6.56
CA ILE A 105 -5.27 4.39 -5.64
C ILE A 105 -5.98 3.13 -6.13
N SER A 106 -5.25 2.30 -6.88
CA SER A 106 -5.78 1.05 -7.46
C SER A 106 -5.84 -0.10 -6.46
N ASN A 107 -4.95 -0.10 -5.47
CA ASN A 107 -4.86 -1.14 -4.46
C ASN A 107 -5.57 -0.68 -3.19
N ILE A 108 -6.70 -1.30 -2.88
CA ILE A 108 -7.49 -0.96 -1.70
C ILE A 108 -7.24 -2.00 -0.63
N ARG A 109 -6.81 -1.54 0.54
CA ARG A 109 -6.45 -2.39 1.67
C ARG A 109 -7.39 -2.24 2.83
N TYR A 110 -7.67 -3.34 3.51
CA TYR A 110 -8.60 -3.36 4.64
C TYR A 110 -8.34 -4.51 5.60
N CYS A 111 -8.70 -4.32 6.87
CA CYS A 111 -8.80 -5.43 7.82
C CYS A 111 -10.25 -5.89 7.88
N HIS A 112 -10.53 -7.13 7.47
CA HIS A 112 -11.89 -7.69 7.50
C HIS A 112 -12.46 -7.73 8.92
N LYS A 113 -11.65 -8.11 9.92
CA LYS A 113 -12.07 -8.13 11.33
C LYS A 113 -12.50 -6.74 11.81
N CYS A 114 -11.70 -5.69 11.55
CA CYS A 114 -12.11 -4.32 11.87
C CYS A 114 -13.42 -3.94 11.21
N ILE A 115 -13.61 -4.27 9.92
CA ILE A 115 -14.85 -3.95 9.20
C ILE A 115 -16.05 -4.62 9.88
N VAL A 116 -15.96 -5.91 10.21
CA VAL A 116 -17.05 -6.64 10.89
C VAL A 116 -17.34 -6.06 12.28
N GLU A 117 -16.30 -5.74 13.05
CA GLU A 117 -16.43 -5.11 14.37
C GLU A 117 -17.05 -3.70 14.28
N ASP A 118 -16.67 -2.91 13.26
CA ASP A 118 -17.25 -1.60 12.99
C ASP A 118 -18.72 -1.71 12.59
N ILE A 119 -19.08 -2.69 11.75
CA ILE A 119 -20.49 -2.95 11.40
C ILE A 119 -21.29 -3.32 12.65
N HIS A 120 -20.77 -4.20 13.49
CA HIS A 120 -21.45 -4.61 14.72
C HIS A 120 -21.62 -3.46 15.72
N SER A 121 -20.60 -2.61 15.89
CA SER A 121 -20.59 -1.55 16.90
C SER A 121 -21.19 -0.22 16.44
N LYS A 122 -21.09 0.10 15.15
CA LYS A 122 -21.46 1.40 14.56
C LYS A 122 -22.55 1.29 13.49
N GLY A 123 -22.98 0.07 13.15
CA GLY A 123 -23.94 -0.21 12.08
C GLY A 123 -23.36 -0.14 10.67
N ILE A 124 -22.08 0.23 10.51
CA ILE A 124 -21.44 0.40 9.21
C ILE A 124 -19.90 0.32 9.32
N GLY A 125 -19.28 -0.31 8.34
CA GLY A 125 -17.83 -0.39 8.21
C GLY A 125 -17.21 0.88 7.61
N TYR A 126 -15.88 1.02 7.70
CA TYR A 126 -15.17 2.08 7.00
C TYR A 126 -13.70 1.71 6.78
N LEU A 127 -13.12 2.24 5.70
CA LEU A 127 -11.71 2.09 5.39
C LEU A 127 -10.89 3.09 6.19
N ARG A 128 -9.77 2.62 6.74
CA ARG A 128 -8.85 3.47 7.50
C ARG A 128 -7.70 3.96 6.63
N HIS A 129 -7.28 5.20 6.85
CA HIS A 129 -6.16 5.84 6.13
C HIS A 129 -4.86 5.05 6.26
N ARG A 130 -4.55 4.56 7.47
CA ARG A 130 -3.33 3.79 7.76
C ARG A 130 -3.17 2.55 6.87
N TRP A 131 -4.27 1.92 6.48
CA TRP A 131 -4.25 0.71 5.66
C TRP A 131 -3.65 0.94 4.27
N LEU A 132 -3.62 2.18 3.77
CA LEU A 132 -2.94 2.50 2.51
C LEU A 132 -1.41 2.30 2.58
N PHE A 133 -0.80 2.34 3.77
CA PHE A 133 0.67 2.28 3.97
C PHE A 133 1.12 1.09 4.79
N GLU A 134 0.17 0.31 5.30
CA GLU A 134 0.43 -0.81 6.18
C GLU A 134 0.08 -2.12 5.48
N SER A 135 0.68 -3.19 5.98
CA SER A 135 0.42 -4.58 5.58
C SER A 135 -0.23 -5.39 6.69
N LYS A 136 -0.24 -4.87 7.91
CA LYS A 136 -0.87 -5.49 9.08
C LYS A 136 -1.81 -4.51 9.74
N CYS A 137 -2.90 -5.04 10.29
CA CYS A 137 -3.81 -4.28 11.11
C CYS A 137 -3.15 -3.96 12.46
N ALA A 138 -3.12 -2.69 12.86
CA ALA A 138 -2.62 -2.28 14.17
C ALA A 138 -3.45 -2.84 15.34
N VAL A 139 -4.74 -3.10 15.13
CA VAL A 139 -5.66 -3.61 16.16
C VAL A 139 -5.54 -5.13 16.31
N HIS A 140 -5.58 -5.86 15.20
CA HIS A 140 -5.63 -7.33 15.22
C HIS A 140 -4.28 -8.01 14.99
N SER A 141 -3.24 -7.26 14.65
CA SER A 141 -1.92 -7.77 14.27
C SER A 141 -1.92 -8.78 13.10
N THR A 142 -3.04 -8.92 12.39
CA THR A 142 -3.20 -9.78 11.21
C THR A 142 -2.87 -9.03 9.94
N SER A 143 -2.46 -9.75 8.90
CA SER A 143 -2.35 -9.22 7.53
C SER A 143 -3.62 -8.51 7.08
N LEU A 144 -3.46 -7.38 6.40
CA LEU A 144 -4.56 -6.71 5.71
C LEU A 144 -4.92 -7.49 4.44
N TYR A 145 -6.19 -7.44 4.05
CA TYR A 145 -6.60 -7.85 2.71
C TYR A 145 -6.32 -6.73 1.73
N GLU A 146 -5.99 -7.08 0.49
CA GLU A 146 -5.88 -6.17 -0.64
C GLU A 146 -6.86 -6.59 -1.74
N VAL A 147 -7.46 -5.62 -2.40
CA VAL A 147 -8.30 -5.82 -3.58
C VAL A 147 -7.97 -4.77 -4.63
N PHE A 148 -8.01 -5.19 -5.89
CA PHE A 148 -8.02 -4.31 -7.05
C PHE A 148 -9.32 -4.57 -7.82
N PHE A 149 -9.81 -3.54 -8.49
CA PHE A 149 -11.01 -3.65 -9.33
C PHE A 149 -10.66 -3.26 -10.75
N ASP A 150 -11.25 -3.96 -11.73
CA ASP A 150 -10.99 -3.68 -13.15
C ASP A 150 -11.93 -2.61 -13.73
N ASN A 151 -13.05 -2.36 -13.04
CA ASN A 151 -14.06 -1.41 -13.51
C ASN A 151 -14.85 -0.76 -12.36
N TYR A 152 -15.49 0.35 -12.69
CA TYR A 152 -16.31 1.16 -11.79
C TYR A 152 -17.43 0.38 -11.10
N LEU A 153 -18.21 -0.43 -11.83
CA LEU A 153 -19.38 -1.11 -11.28
C LEU A 153 -19.00 -2.13 -10.21
N ASN A 154 -17.95 -2.92 -10.49
CA ASN A 154 -17.42 -3.90 -9.55
C ASN A 154 -16.84 -3.22 -8.31
N ALA A 155 -16.16 -2.09 -8.47
CA ALA A 155 -15.62 -1.33 -7.34
C ALA A 155 -16.73 -0.75 -6.45
N VAL A 156 -17.75 -0.12 -7.03
CA VAL A 156 -18.89 0.42 -6.27
C VAL A 156 -19.59 -0.71 -5.51
N LYS A 157 -19.93 -1.80 -6.19
CA LYS A 157 -20.61 -2.95 -5.56
C LYS A 157 -19.74 -3.58 -4.47
N GLY A 158 -18.49 -3.91 -4.79
CA GLY A 158 -17.58 -4.59 -3.86
C GLY A 158 -17.30 -3.76 -2.61
N LEU A 159 -17.04 -2.46 -2.75
CA LEU A 159 -16.81 -1.60 -1.59
C LEU A 159 -18.09 -1.35 -0.78
N SER A 160 -19.25 -1.25 -1.43
CA SER A 160 -20.53 -1.11 -0.73
C SER A 160 -20.87 -2.38 0.06
N ASP A 161 -20.76 -3.55 -0.56
CA ASP A 161 -21.02 -4.85 0.07
C ASP A 161 -20.07 -5.09 1.26
N LEU A 162 -18.80 -4.67 1.13
CA LEU A 162 -17.83 -4.72 2.23
C LEU A 162 -18.22 -3.81 3.39
N ILE A 163 -18.56 -2.55 3.12
CA ILE A 163 -18.85 -1.55 4.14
C ILE A 163 -20.20 -1.79 4.83
N ILE A 164 -21.21 -2.23 4.09
CA ILE A 164 -22.57 -2.43 4.60
C ILE A 164 -22.70 -3.79 5.27
N SER A 165 -22.19 -4.84 4.63
CA SER A 165 -22.50 -6.24 4.98
C SER A 165 -21.27 -7.03 5.41
N GLY A 166 -20.06 -6.45 5.35
CA GLY A 166 -18.82 -7.16 5.70
C GLY A 166 -18.44 -8.26 4.71
N ILE A 167 -19.04 -8.26 3.51
CA ILE A 167 -18.77 -9.28 2.48
C ILE A 167 -17.47 -8.89 1.75
N ASN A 168 -16.50 -9.80 1.72
CA ASN A 168 -15.25 -9.55 1.02
C ASN A 168 -15.51 -9.32 -0.49
N PRO A 169 -14.95 -8.27 -1.10
CA PRO A 169 -15.10 -8.04 -2.53
C PRO A 169 -14.45 -9.15 -3.34
N HIS A 170 -15.01 -9.49 -4.50
CA HIS A 170 -14.42 -10.49 -5.39
C HIS A 170 -12.98 -10.13 -5.79
N GLY A 171 -12.06 -11.10 -5.77
CA GLY A 171 -10.66 -10.90 -6.12
C GLY A 171 -9.77 -10.39 -4.98
N TYR A 172 -10.30 -10.31 -3.76
CA TYR A 172 -9.48 -10.01 -2.58
C TYR A 172 -8.42 -11.08 -2.32
N CYS A 173 -7.25 -10.66 -1.86
CA CYS A 173 -6.20 -11.55 -1.38
C CYS A 173 -5.67 -11.06 -0.02
N SER A 174 -5.24 -11.98 0.83
CA SER A 174 -4.55 -11.60 2.07
C SER A 174 -3.15 -11.12 1.71
N LEU A 175 -2.75 -9.94 2.17
CA LEU A 175 -1.37 -9.47 2.11
C LEU A 175 -0.55 -10.28 3.11
N VAL A 176 -0.18 -11.50 2.72
CA VAL A 176 0.89 -12.21 3.40
C VAL A 176 2.18 -11.39 3.30
N VAL A 177 2.32 -10.54 2.25
CA VAL A 177 3.51 -9.73 1.97
C VAL A 177 3.15 -8.29 1.56
N ASP A 178 3.80 -7.30 2.16
CA ASP A 178 3.82 -5.91 1.70
C ASP A 178 4.71 -5.75 0.46
N VAL A 179 4.21 -6.11 -0.73
CA VAL A 179 4.98 -5.96 -1.98
C VAL A 179 5.22 -4.48 -2.31
N SER A 180 4.40 -3.57 -1.77
CA SER A 180 4.52 -2.13 -1.98
C SER A 180 5.50 -1.42 -1.04
N ASN A 181 5.82 -2.01 0.10
CA ASN A 181 6.73 -1.41 1.08
C ASN A 181 7.75 -2.42 1.59
N PRO A 182 8.72 -2.82 0.74
CA PRO A 182 9.76 -3.78 1.11
C PRO A 182 10.75 -3.23 2.16
N PHE A 183 10.58 -1.98 2.58
CA PHE A 183 11.50 -1.24 3.45
C PHE A 183 11.06 -1.15 4.91
N LYS A 184 9.90 -1.73 5.30
CA LYS A 184 9.47 -1.70 6.70
C LYS A 184 10.25 -2.68 7.61
N ASN A 185 10.86 -3.71 7.01
CA ASN A 185 11.85 -4.64 7.60
C ASN A 185 12.65 -5.25 6.44
N PRO A 186 13.59 -4.50 5.83
CA PRO A 186 14.32 -4.99 4.67
C PRO A 186 15.27 -6.11 5.08
N VAL A 187 15.29 -7.20 4.31
CA VAL A 187 16.39 -8.16 4.38
C VAL A 187 17.56 -7.55 3.62
N TYR A 188 18.63 -7.22 4.34
CA TYR A 188 19.83 -6.64 3.73
C TYR A 188 20.69 -7.77 3.17
N ILE A 189 20.79 -7.86 1.84
CA ILE A 189 21.50 -8.93 1.16
C ILE A 189 22.88 -8.42 0.73
N LEU A 190 23.96 -9.07 1.18
CA LEU A 190 25.30 -8.71 0.73
C LEU A 190 25.53 -9.11 -0.75
N PRO A 191 26.46 -8.43 -1.46
CA PRO A 191 26.77 -8.76 -2.86
C PRO A 191 27.15 -10.23 -3.10
N CYS A 192 27.82 -10.86 -2.12
CA CYS A 192 28.16 -12.28 -2.17
C CYS A 192 26.90 -13.17 -2.19
N ALA A 193 25.89 -12.86 -1.36
CA ALA A 193 24.64 -13.59 -1.28
C ALA A 193 23.72 -13.35 -2.49
N ARG A 194 23.75 -12.14 -3.04
CA ARG A 194 22.89 -11.69 -4.14
C ARG A 194 22.83 -12.65 -5.32
N ASN A 195 23.98 -12.99 -5.89
CA ASN A 195 24.02 -13.79 -7.12
C ASN A 195 23.47 -15.21 -6.92
N LYS A 196 23.64 -15.78 -5.73
CA LYS A 196 23.10 -17.10 -5.39
C LYS A 196 21.58 -17.05 -5.26
N ILE A 197 21.04 -15.99 -4.67
CA ILE A 197 19.58 -15.80 -4.53
C ILE A 197 18.94 -15.55 -5.90
N LEU A 198 19.54 -14.69 -6.73
CA LEU A 198 19.05 -14.45 -8.10
C LEU A 198 19.10 -15.73 -8.95
N LYS A 199 20.19 -16.51 -8.82
CA LYS A 199 20.28 -17.80 -9.50
C LYS A 199 19.17 -18.74 -9.05
N TRP A 200 18.92 -18.86 -7.75
CA TRP A 200 17.83 -19.69 -7.23
C TRP A 200 16.46 -19.25 -7.76
N ILE A 201 16.19 -17.94 -7.79
CA ILE A 201 14.94 -17.38 -8.37
C ILE A 201 14.83 -17.74 -9.86
N SER A 202 15.94 -17.64 -10.59
CA SER A 202 15.99 -18.00 -12.02
C SER A 202 15.72 -19.49 -12.22
N ASP A 203 16.34 -20.35 -11.42
CA ASP A 203 16.20 -21.81 -11.50
C ASP A 203 14.76 -22.25 -11.17
N ASN A 204 14.07 -21.51 -10.28
CA ASN A 204 12.69 -21.77 -9.86
C ASN A 204 11.65 -20.89 -10.56
N LYS A 205 12.04 -20.17 -11.63
CA LYS A 205 11.22 -19.11 -12.26
C LYS A 205 9.85 -19.60 -12.72
N ASN A 206 9.78 -20.76 -13.36
CA ASN A 206 8.51 -21.28 -13.89
C ASN A 206 7.50 -21.57 -12.77
N MET A 207 7.95 -22.24 -11.70
CA MET A 207 7.13 -22.50 -10.52
C MET A 207 6.68 -21.18 -9.86
N LEU A 208 7.57 -20.18 -9.82
CA LEU A 208 7.26 -18.87 -9.28
C LEU A 208 6.19 -18.16 -10.11
N ILE A 209 6.22 -18.28 -11.44
CA ILE A 209 5.18 -17.72 -12.32
C ILE A 209 3.81 -18.34 -12.01
N TYR A 210 3.74 -19.67 -11.91
CA TYR A 210 2.48 -20.35 -11.57
C TYR A 210 1.96 -19.94 -10.19
N PHE A 211 2.83 -19.92 -9.20
CA PHE A 211 2.48 -19.47 -7.86
C PHE A 211 1.93 -18.05 -7.84
N LEU A 212 2.61 -17.11 -8.51
CA LEU A 212 2.16 -15.72 -8.61
C LEU A 212 0.88 -15.58 -9.45
N PHE A 213 0.69 -16.42 -10.45
CA PHE A 213 -0.54 -16.48 -11.23
C PHE A 213 -1.73 -16.90 -10.36
N ASP A 214 -1.57 -17.96 -9.57
CA ASP A 214 -2.60 -18.45 -8.68
C ASP A 214 -2.93 -17.45 -7.56
N LEU A 215 -1.92 -16.72 -7.08
CA LEU A 215 -2.06 -15.69 -6.06
C LEU A 215 -2.77 -14.43 -6.56
N PHE A 216 -2.36 -13.91 -7.72
CA PHE A 216 -2.86 -12.63 -8.21
C PHE A 216 -4.06 -12.79 -9.15
N LYS A 217 -4.18 -13.91 -9.87
CA LYS A 217 -5.26 -14.23 -10.84
C LYS A 217 -5.59 -13.16 -11.89
N CYS A 218 -4.75 -12.15 -12.07
CA CYS A 218 -5.04 -11.00 -12.96
C CYS A 218 -3.89 -10.62 -13.90
N LYS A 219 -2.83 -11.44 -14.00
CA LYS A 219 -1.77 -11.25 -15.00
C LYS A 219 -1.56 -12.53 -15.78
N SER A 220 -1.31 -12.45 -17.09
CA SER A 220 -0.91 -13.62 -17.88
C SER A 220 0.47 -14.14 -17.43
N HIS A 221 0.71 -15.45 -17.62
CA HIS A 221 2.01 -16.08 -17.36
C HIS A 221 3.16 -15.36 -18.08
N SER A 222 2.95 -14.93 -19.32
CA SER A 222 3.92 -14.16 -20.10
C SER A 222 4.23 -12.78 -19.50
N SER A 223 3.22 -12.11 -18.94
CA SER A 223 3.39 -10.81 -18.27
C SER A 223 4.15 -10.96 -16.95
N LEU A 224 3.86 -12.01 -16.18
CA LEU A 224 4.57 -12.33 -14.94
C LEU A 224 6.04 -12.69 -15.20
N SER A 225 6.31 -13.49 -16.24
CA SER A 225 7.69 -13.82 -16.66
C SER A 225 8.54 -12.57 -16.88
N LYS A 226 8.00 -11.58 -17.61
CA LYS A 226 8.67 -10.29 -17.85
C LYS A 226 8.85 -9.48 -16.56
N VAL A 227 7.88 -9.51 -15.65
CA VAL A 227 8.00 -8.84 -14.34
C VAL A 227 9.13 -9.44 -13.52
N ILE A 228 9.28 -10.78 -13.53
CA ILE A 228 10.38 -11.44 -12.83
C ILE A 228 11.72 -10.98 -13.42
N GLU A 229 11.88 -11.06 -14.75
CA GLU A 229 13.12 -10.69 -15.44
C GLU A 229 13.51 -9.22 -15.29
N VAL A 230 12.54 -8.31 -15.34
CA VAL A 230 12.82 -6.86 -15.37
C VAL A 230 12.80 -6.23 -13.98
N LYS A 231 11.86 -6.63 -13.12
CA LYS A 231 11.68 -6.00 -11.80
C LYS A 231 12.31 -6.80 -10.67
N ILE A 232 12.03 -8.11 -10.59
CA ILE A 232 12.53 -8.95 -9.48
C ILE A 232 14.04 -9.13 -9.55
N MET A 233 14.58 -9.29 -10.75
CA MET A 233 16.04 -9.38 -10.94
C MET A 233 16.77 -8.05 -10.71
N HIS A 234 16.04 -6.95 -10.48
CA HIS A 234 16.61 -5.65 -10.15
C HIS A 234 16.81 -5.49 -8.63
N ASP A 235 17.94 -4.92 -8.25
CA ASP A 235 18.43 -4.81 -6.85
C ASP A 235 17.46 -4.21 -5.84
N ARG A 236 16.53 -3.38 -6.27
CA ARG A 236 15.59 -2.70 -5.35
C ARG A 236 14.44 -3.60 -4.89
N TYR A 237 14.22 -4.73 -5.57
CA TYR A 237 13.07 -5.61 -5.32
C TYR A 237 13.47 -6.98 -4.77
N ILE A 238 14.76 -7.32 -4.80
CA ILE A 238 15.24 -8.64 -4.34
C ILE A 238 14.93 -8.90 -2.87
N SER A 239 15.05 -7.90 -1.99
CA SER A 239 14.70 -8.03 -0.57
C SER A 239 13.20 -8.29 -0.35
N ALA A 240 12.35 -7.67 -1.16
CA ALA A 240 10.91 -7.89 -1.14
C ALA A 240 10.58 -9.35 -1.51
N VAL A 241 11.22 -9.82 -2.57
CA VAL A 241 11.01 -11.17 -3.11
C VAL A 241 11.56 -12.21 -2.16
N PHE A 242 12.74 -11.99 -1.60
CA PHE A 242 13.31 -12.85 -0.57
C PHE A 242 12.33 -13.08 0.58
N LYS A 243 11.76 -12.00 1.11
CA LYS A 243 10.81 -12.07 2.22
C LYS A 243 9.56 -12.85 1.85
N MET A 244 8.97 -12.56 0.69
CA MET A 244 7.82 -13.30 0.17
C MET A 244 8.10 -14.80 0.12
N LEU A 245 9.23 -15.19 -0.49
CA LEU A 245 9.60 -16.59 -0.65
C LEU A 245 9.84 -17.28 0.70
N SER A 246 10.42 -16.57 1.66
CA SER A 246 10.70 -17.11 2.99
C SER A 246 9.44 -17.31 3.83
N GLU A 247 8.52 -16.35 3.81
CA GLU A 247 7.28 -16.41 4.60
C GLU A 247 6.35 -17.54 4.15
N VAL A 248 6.27 -17.80 2.85
CA VAL A 248 5.49 -18.93 2.32
C VAL A 248 6.29 -20.22 2.18
N ASN A 249 7.57 -20.20 2.59
CA ASN A 249 8.55 -21.28 2.37
C ASN A 249 8.47 -21.88 0.95
N PHE A 250 8.45 -21.01 -0.06
CA PHE A 250 8.21 -21.39 -1.44
C PHE A 250 9.29 -22.37 -1.93
N CYS A 251 8.91 -23.56 -2.40
CA CYS A 251 9.85 -24.56 -2.94
C CYS A 251 11.07 -24.82 -2.02
N ASN A 252 10.85 -24.95 -0.71
CA ASN A 252 11.91 -25.16 0.30
C ASN A 252 12.95 -24.03 0.33
N PHE A 253 12.54 -22.79 0.01
CA PHE A 253 13.41 -21.62 0.05
C PHE A 253 14.08 -21.46 1.41
N ASN A 254 13.38 -21.72 2.52
CA ASN A 254 13.98 -21.58 3.85
C ASN A 254 15.12 -22.57 4.09
N SER A 255 15.02 -23.79 3.57
CA SER A 255 16.10 -24.79 3.63
C SER A 255 17.31 -24.33 2.79
N PHE A 256 17.07 -23.84 1.57
CA PHE A 256 18.13 -23.24 0.74
C PHE A 256 18.86 -22.10 1.46
N ILE A 257 18.12 -21.26 2.19
CA ILE A 257 18.70 -20.17 2.97
C ILE A 257 19.51 -20.70 4.16
N SER A 258 18.94 -21.61 4.97
CA SER A 258 19.60 -22.14 6.15
C SER A 258 20.87 -22.92 5.86
N ASP A 259 20.97 -23.51 4.67
CA ASP A 259 22.12 -24.36 4.31
C ASP A 259 23.32 -23.55 3.85
N ILE A 260 23.07 -22.43 3.15
CA ILE A 260 24.10 -21.72 2.38
C ILE A 260 24.44 -20.35 3.01
N PHE A 261 23.51 -19.78 3.76
CA PHE A 261 23.60 -18.40 4.24
C PHE A 261 23.63 -18.33 5.77
N GLU A 262 24.02 -17.17 6.26
CA GLU A 262 24.04 -16.81 7.67
C GLU A 262 23.74 -15.32 7.84
N ASP A 263 23.18 -14.96 8.99
CA ASP A 263 22.97 -13.57 9.38
C ASP A 263 24.21 -13.04 10.09
N VAL A 264 24.75 -11.94 9.58
CA VAL A 264 25.87 -11.22 10.18
C VAL A 264 25.44 -9.82 10.57
N SER A 265 25.83 -9.40 11.77
CA SER A 265 25.49 -8.06 12.28
C SER A 265 26.61 -7.08 11.94
N TYR A 266 26.27 -5.94 11.33
CA TYR A 266 27.21 -4.83 11.17
C TYR A 266 26.65 -3.59 11.88
N ALA A 267 27.55 -2.75 12.40
CA ALA A 267 27.21 -1.44 12.94
C ALA A 267 26.80 -0.50 11.79
N SER A 268 25.61 0.08 11.83
CA SER A 268 25.18 1.07 10.84
C SER A 268 25.81 2.43 11.11
N ILE A 269 26.39 3.08 10.11
CA ILE A 269 26.72 4.52 10.16
C ILE A 269 25.84 5.21 9.12
N GLY A 270 25.06 6.21 9.52
CA GLY A 270 24.24 7.01 8.58
C GLY A 270 22.86 6.48 8.21
N LEU A 271 22.31 5.54 8.99
CA LEU A 271 20.85 5.35 9.07
C LEU A 271 20.38 6.20 10.26
N ASP A 272 19.30 6.97 10.06
CA ASP A 272 18.70 7.80 11.12
C ASP A 272 18.47 6.95 12.37
N ASP A 273 18.70 7.56 13.53
CA ASP A 273 18.67 6.96 14.87
C ASP A 273 17.65 5.82 15.01
N TYR A 274 18.02 4.77 15.75
CA TYR A 274 17.27 3.51 16.04
C TYR A 274 17.61 2.28 15.18
N SER A 275 18.83 1.75 15.30
CA SER A 275 19.06 0.31 15.59
C SER A 275 20.55 0.02 15.80
N VAL A 276 20.85 -0.65 16.93
CA VAL A 276 22.23 -0.90 17.41
C VAL A 276 22.92 -2.05 16.67
N ASN A 277 22.23 -2.82 15.83
CA ASN A 277 22.82 -3.82 14.95
C ASN A 277 21.88 -4.07 13.77
N VAL A 278 22.36 -3.94 12.53
CA VAL A 278 21.61 -4.32 11.34
C VAL A 278 22.09 -5.71 10.90
N HIS A 279 21.15 -6.64 10.71
CA HIS A 279 21.44 -7.99 10.25
C HIS A 279 21.47 -8.06 8.73
N PHE A 280 22.55 -8.62 8.20
CA PHE A 280 22.78 -8.81 6.78
C PHE A 280 22.89 -10.30 6.47
N LEU A 281 22.26 -10.72 5.38
CA LEU A 281 22.38 -12.06 4.87
C LEU A 281 23.68 -12.21 4.05
N ARG A 282 24.53 -13.13 4.48
CA ARG A 282 25.84 -13.45 3.88
C ARG A 282 25.91 -14.91 3.45
N LEU A 283 26.73 -15.23 2.44
CA LEU A 283 27.15 -16.61 2.18
C LEU A 283 28.14 -17.10 3.24
N ARG A 284 27.89 -18.27 3.87
CA ARG A 284 28.78 -18.85 4.89
C ARG A 284 30.23 -19.01 4.42
N ALA A 285 30.42 -19.38 3.15
CA ALA A 285 31.74 -19.63 2.57
C ALA A 285 32.46 -18.34 2.07
N ALA A 286 31.84 -17.16 2.18
CA ALA A 286 32.41 -15.93 1.62
C ALA A 286 33.29 -15.18 2.64
N ASP A 287 34.53 -14.91 2.26
CA ASP A 287 35.38 -13.95 2.96
C ASP A 287 34.95 -12.51 2.61
N CYS A 288 34.43 -11.78 3.60
CA CYS A 288 33.94 -10.41 3.45
C CYS A 288 35.02 -9.39 3.07
N LYS A 289 36.32 -9.72 3.20
CA LYS A 289 37.40 -8.84 2.71
C LYS A 289 37.28 -8.54 1.21
N PHE A 290 36.70 -9.46 0.42
CA PHE A 290 36.49 -9.27 -1.02
C PHE A 290 35.23 -8.47 -1.38
N CYS A 291 34.24 -8.38 -0.48
CA CYS A 291 33.04 -7.57 -0.72
C CYS A 291 33.33 -6.06 -0.65
N GLN A 292 34.41 -5.66 0.03
CA GLN A 292 34.88 -4.27 0.06
C GLN A 292 35.60 -3.84 -1.22
N LEU A 293 36.29 -4.77 -1.90
CA LEU A 293 37.22 -4.46 -3.01
C LEU A 293 36.57 -4.49 -4.40
N ASN A 294 35.44 -5.18 -4.58
CA ASN A 294 34.74 -5.25 -5.87
C ASN A 294 33.87 -4.01 -6.14
N GLY A 295 34.50 -2.83 -6.11
CA GLY A 295 33.97 -1.52 -6.50
C GLY A 295 33.58 -1.39 -7.98
N LYS A 296 32.85 -2.35 -8.53
CA LYS A 296 32.19 -2.24 -9.85
C LYS A 296 30.67 -2.19 -9.79
N TYR A 297 30.06 -2.43 -8.65
CA TYR A 297 28.68 -2.05 -8.39
C TYR A 297 28.60 -1.61 -6.93
N PHE A 298 28.26 -0.34 -6.71
CA PHE A 298 28.06 0.28 -5.41
C PHE A 298 27.40 -0.69 -4.43
N CYS A 299 28.09 -1.01 -3.32
CA CYS A 299 27.40 -1.50 -2.14
C CYS A 299 26.45 -0.38 -1.72
N SER A 300 25.15 -0.65 -1.62
CA SER A 300 24.16 0.35 -1.18
C SER A 300 24.38 0.85 0.26
N LEU A 301 25.42 0.34 0.93
CA LEU A 301 25.96 0.86 2.17
C LEU A 301 26.98 1.97 1.89
N TYR A 302 26.49 3.18 1.65
CA TYR A 302 27.25 4.35 2.05
C TYR A 302 27.38 4.31 3.58
N ASN A 303 28.63 4.30 4.06
CA ASN A 303 29.04 4.44 5.46
C ASN A 303 28.87 3.19 6.36
N VAL A 304 29.79 2.22 6.25
CA VAL A 304 30.07 1.30 7.36
C VAL A 304 31.59 1.17 7.50
N LYS A 305 32.15 1.62 8.64
CA LYS A 305 33.54 1.32 9.04
C LYS A 305 33.54 0.03 9.85
N LEU A 306 34.47 -0.87 9.55
CA LEU A 306 34.83 -1.97 10.45
C LEU A 306 35.53 -1.39 11.68
N ARG A 307 35.18 -1.89 12.87
CA ARG A 307 36.06 -1.81 14.04
C ARG A 307 37.22 -2.78 13.85
#